data_AF-E3NWB0-F1
#
_entry.id   AF-E3NWB0-F1
#
_cell.length_a   1.000
_cell.length_b   1.000
_cell.length_c   1.000
_cell.angle_alpha   90.00
_cell.angle_beta   90.00
_cell.angle_gamma   90.00
#
_symmetry.space_group_name_H-M   'P 1'
#
loop_
_entity.id
_entity.type
_entity.pdbx_description
1 polymer ?
#
loop_
_entity_poly.entity_id
_entity_poly.type
_entity_poly.pdbx_seq_one_letter_code
_entity_poly.pdbx_strand_id
1 'polypeptide(L)'
;MSQLSQYFAQNQFCCLVEYLPSKQEMLPVATQLAGFPVCMTLSDRVRSDDDIAPLIAAQSYPQQIEKVVHYAGKGRDIHDFNLFLTQAKQHGQQNLLLLTGDKLKQHHDGRGSHARTRYLESVNAVIAAKQQGGFHIGVALNPFKYSQAEKQAQYLKLHKKLQAGADYIITQLGFDLVALKQAHEFLIEENYTQKILACVMPLTLARAKFMLKHNVAGIVITPHMLEVLAQEHDSDQTENTYLRCALQILICQHIGYAGVHLSACHKADEQAILTGYIEQYRHLDLKQCQQLWAQLWQLKTGNELRPAVVEKSKLRNLQQKVKYQFLDTIHSTMFNSSLVKGLGAYIFSANFWNKALAAKLLLQAEYLSKHFIVGCESCGQCRLAETLYICPETCPKGLANGPCGGTHLDRCEFGDRECIHSVKARLAEEVDQIQVLKKQLIPTVPIEVRGTSSWKNWYVKQ
;
A
#
# COMPACT_ATOMS: atom_id res chain seq x y z
N MET A 1 5.75 -24.81 -7.47
CA MET A 1 6.30 -23.44 -7.55
C MET A 1 5.71 -22.78 -8.79
N SER A 2 5.23 -21.55 -8.68
CA SER A 2 4.67 -20.81 -9.82
C SER A 2 5.79 -20.42 -10.81
N GLN A 3 5.45 -20.14 -12.07
CA GLN A 3 6.44 -19.68 -13.05
C GLN A 3 7.09 -18.37 -12.58
N LEU A 4 6.32 -17.47 -11.99
CA LEU A 4 6.84 -16.23 -11.41
C LEU A 4 7.92 -16.49 -10.34
N SER A 5 7.66 -17.43 -9.43
CA SER A 5 8.65 -17.81 -8.41
C SER A 5 9.91 -18.44 -9.00
N GLN A 6 9.79 -19.15 -10.14
CA GLN A 6 10.94 -19.70 -10.86
C GLN A 6 11.77 -18.59 -11.52
N TYR A 7 11.15 -17.59 -12.14
CA TYR A 7 11.85 -16.43 -12.70
C TYR A 7 12.68 -15.72 -11.63
N PHE A 8 12.10 -15.50 -10.44
CA PHE A 8 12.82 -14.91 -9.30
C PHE A 8 13.98 -15.77 -8.81
N ALA A 9 13.80 -17.09 -8.72
CA ALA A 9 14.85 -18.01 -8.29
C ALA A 9 16.03 -18.05 -9.28
N GLN A 10 15.76 -17.89 -10.58
CA GLN A 10 16.75 -17.87 -11.65
C GLN A 10 17.35 -16.48 -11.91
N ASN A 11 16.93 -15.46 -11.16
CA ASN A 11 17.25 -14.05 -11.42
C ASN A 11 16.91 -13.63 -12.87
N GLN A 12 15.87 -14.21 -13.46
CA GLN A 12 15.39 -13.87 -14.79
C GLN A 12 14.49 -12.63 -14.71
N PHE A 13 14.85 -11.59 -15.45
CA PHE A 13 14.05 -10.37 -15.53
C PHE A 13 12.70 -10.64 -16.22
N CYS A 14 11.58 -10.35 -15.56
CA CYS A 14 10.24 -10.64 -16.07
C CYS A 14 9.30 -9.42 -16.13
N CYS A 15 8.23 -9.52 -16.92
CA CYS A 15 7.22 -8.48 -17.07
C CYS A 15 5.86 -8.96 -16.54
N LEU A 16 5.28 -8.25 -15.57
CA LEU A 16 3.89 -8.44 -15.15
C LEU A 16 3.02 -7.43 -15.92
N VAL A 17 2.22 -7.89 -16.88
CA VAL A 17 1.38 -6.99 -17.69
C VAL A 17 0.00 -6.88 -17.06
N GLU A 18 -0.41 -5.66 -16.70
CA GLU A 18 -1.65 -5.41 -15.97
C GLU A 18 -2.86 -5.28 -16.88
N TYR A 19 -3.88 -6.09 -16.57
CA TYR A 19 -5.18 -6.10 -17.20
C TYR A 19 -6.23 -5.64 -16.19
N LEU A 20 -7.16 -4.81 -16.67
CA LEU A 20 -8.35 -4.46 -15.91
C LEU A 20 -9.41 -5.52 -16.16
N PRO A 21 -9.96 -6.18 -15.12
CA PRO A 21 -11.04 -7.13 -15.29
C PRO A 21 -12.24 -6.51 -16.02
N SER A 22 -12.79 -7.22 -17.01
CA SER A 22 -13.92 -6.80 -17.84
C SER A 22 -14.83 -7.99 -18.12
N LYS A 23 -16.15 -7.76 -18.21
CA LYS A 23 -17.13 -8.78 -18.60
C LYS A 23 -17.25 -8.95 -20.12
N GLN A 24 -16.78 -7.97 -20.89
CA GLN A 24 -17.14 -7.80 -22.30
C GLN A 24 -16.14 -8.40 -23.28
N GLU A 25 -14.87 -8.57 -22.90
CA GLU A 25 -13.82 -9.00 -23.83
C GLU A 25 -12.66 -9.69 -23.09
N MET A 26 -12.17 -10.79 -23.64
CA MET A 26 -10.90 -11.39 -23.24
C MET A 26 -9.79 -10.82 -24.10
N LEU A 27 -8.79 -10.22 -23.46
CA LEU A 27 -7.68 -9.60 -24.16
C LEU A 27 -6.59 -10.64 -24.43
N PRO A 28 -5.89 -10.59 -25.57
CA PRO A 28 -4.74 -11.46 -25.79
C PRO A 28 -3.66 -11.19 -24.74
N VAL A 29 -3.04 -12.27 -24.28
CA VAL A 29 -1.92 -12.22 -23.31
C VAL A 29 -0.65 -12.62 -24.03
N ALA A 30 0.30 -11.70 -24.10
CA ALA A 30 1.63 -11.99 -24.62
C ALA A 30 2.35 -12.99 -23.71
N THR A 31 3.10 -13.91 -24.30
CA THR A 31 3.97 -14.83 -23.53
C THR A 31 5.34 -14.20 -23.25
N GLN A 32 5.74 -13.21 -24.05
CA GLN A 32 6.99 -12.49 -23.92
C GLN A 32 6.86 -11.03 -24.39
N LEU A 33 7.73 -10.16 -23.89
CA LEU A 33 7.88 -8.77 -24.32
C LEU A 33 9.37 -8.45 -24.39
N ALA A 34 9.89 -8.18 -25.60
CA ALA A 34 11.34 -8.01 -25.85
C ALA A 34 12.22 -9.15 -25.26
N GLY A 35 11.77 -10.40 -25.43
CA GLY A 35 12.44 -11.58 -24.88
C GLY A 35 12.26 -11.79 -23.37
N PHE A 36 11.66 -10.85 -22.63
CA PHE A 36 11.33 -11.04 -21.22
C PHE A 36 10.06 -11.89 -21.08
N PRO A 37 10.04 -12.92 -20.22
CA PRO A 37 8.83 -13.69 -19.96
C PRO A 37 7.75 -12.80 -19.35
N VAL A 38 6.51 -13.04 -19.76
CA VAL A 38 5.34 -12.28 -19.30
C VAL A 38 4.46 -13.13 -18.38
N CYS A 39 4.02 -12.55 -17.27
CA CYS A 39 2.89 -13.04 -16.50
C CYS A 39 1.73 -12.03 -16.60
N MET A 40 0.51 -12.55 -16.63
CA MET A 40 -0.68 -11.73 -16.55
C MET A 40 -0.87 -11.25 -15.11
N THR A 41 -1.27 -10.00 -14.92
CA THR A 41 -1.77 -9.54 -13.63
C THR A 41 -3.14 -8.88 -13.74
N LEU A 42 -4.04 -9.21 -12.80
CA LEU A 42 -5.46 -8.83 -12.82
C LEU A 42 -5.78 -7.93 -11.64
N SER A 43 -6.19 -6.69 -11.92
CA SER A 43 -6.33 -5.63 -10.93
C SER A 43 -7.71 -5.57 -10.25
N ASP A 44 -7.75 -5.24 -8.95
CA ASP A 44 -8.99 -5.26 -8.16
C ASP A 44 -9.69 -3.89 -8.13
N ARG A 45 -10.84 -3.79 -8.83
CA ARG A 45 -11.79 -2.67 -8.73
C ARG A 45 -11.20 -1.29 -9.05
N VAL A 46 -10.46 -1.17 -10.15
CA VAL A 46 -9.76 0.08 -10.52
C VAL A 46 -10.72 1.14 -11.07
N ARG A 47 -11.69 0.75 -11.90
CA ARG A 47 -12.61 1.67 -12.58
C ARG A 47 -13.82 2.00 -11.73
N SER A 48 -14.41 0.99 -11.09
CA SER A 48 -15.57 1.14 -10.22
C SER A 48 -15.45 0.24 -8.99
N ASP A 49 -16.25 0.56 -7.96
CA ASP A 49 -16.31 -0.25 -6.74
C ASP A 49 -16.98 -1.63 -7.01
N ASP A 50 -17.60 -1.81 -8.18
CA ASP A 50 -18.36 -2.99 -8.61
C ASP A 50 -17.71 -3.74 -9.79
N ASP A 51 -16.46 -3.43 -10.15
CA ASP A 51 -15.77 -4.17 -11.19
C ASP A 51 -15.72 -5.67 -10.82
N ILE A 52 -15.75 -6.53 -11.84
CA ILE A 52 -15.67 -7.99 -11.66
C ILE A 52 -14.43 -8.35 -10.82
N ALA A 53 -14.63 -9.25 -9.85
CA ALA A 53 -13.56 -9.68 -8.96
C ALA A 53 -12.43 -10.34 -9.78
N PRO A 54 -11.15 -10.01 -9.52
CA PRO A 54 -10.02 -10.53 -10.27
C PRO A 54 -9.95 -12.06 -10.32
N LEU A 55 -10.32 -12.74 -9.23
CA LEU A 55 -10.34 -14.21 -9.18
C LEU A 55 -11.38 -14.81 -10.12
N ILE A 56 -12.53 -14.15 -10.30
CA ILE A 56 -13.55 -14.59 -11.26
C ILE A 56 -13.03 -14.34 -12.68
N ALA A 57 -12.49 -13.15 -12.96
CA ALA A 57 -11.94 -12.84 -14.27
C ALA A 57 -10.77 -13.76 -14.66
N ALA A 58 -9.96 -14.21 -13.70
CA ALA A 58 -8.87 -15.14 -13.92
C ALA A 58 -9.33 -16.48 -14.50
N GLN A 59 -10.55 -16.92 -14.18
CA GLN A 59 -11.12 -18.19 -14.66
C GLN A 59 -11.47 -18.17 -16.14
N SER A 60 -11.68 -16.98 -16.73
CA SER A 60 -11.93 -16.85 -18.16
C SER A 60 -10.66 -17.12 -18.99
N TYR A 61 -9.47 -16.95 -18.40
CA TYR A 61 -8.20 -17.12 -19.10
C TYR A 61 -7.67 -18.57 -18.99
N PRO A 62 -7.00 -19.11 -20.02
CA PRO A 62 -6.44 -20.46 -20.00
C PRO A 62 -5.53 -20.70 -18.78
N GLN A 63 -5.59 -21.92 -18.21
CA GLN A 63 -4.86 -22.27 -16.98
C GLN A 63 -3.34 -22.14 -17.10
N GLN A 64 -2.78 -22.37 -18.30
CA GLN A 64 -1.34 -22.27 -18.57
C GLN A 64 -0.78 -20.84 -18.49
N ILE A 65 -1.63 -19.81 -18.58
CA ILE A 65 -1.20 -18.43 -18.40
C ILE A 65 -0.93 -18.23 -16.91
N GLU A 66 0.30 -17.90 -16.55
CA GLU A 66 0.64 -17.52 -15.17
C GLU A 66 -0.05 -16.20 -14.80
N LYS A 67 -0.73 -16.19 -13.64
CA LYS A 67 -1.59 -15.09 -13.21
C LYS A 67 -1.19 -14.61 -11.84
N VAL A 68 -1.07 -13.29 -11.68
CA VAL A 68 -1.02 -12.61 -10.40
C VAL A 68 -2.39 -11.97 -10.15
N VAL A 69 -3.09 -12.42 -9.11
CA VAL A 69 -4.44 -11.91 -8.79
C VAL A 69 -4.33 -10.86 -7.70
N HIS A 70 -4.78 -9.64 -7.97
CA HIS A 70 -4.80 -8.59 -6.96
C HIS A 70 -5.96 -8.82 -5.99
N TYR A 71 -5.72 -8.50 -4.71
CA TYR A 71 -6.77 -8.37 -3.70
C TYR A 71 -6.61 -7.05 -2.95
N ALA A 72 -7.55 -6.13 -3.16
CA ALA A 72 -7.62 -4.87 -2.44
C ALA A 72 -8.62 -4.98 -1.29
N GLY A 73 -8.16 -4.74 -0.05
CA GLY A 73 -8.98 -4.78 1.15
C GLY A 73 -10.01 -3.66 1.29
N LYS A 74 -10.20 -2.80 0.28
CA LYS A 74 -11.15 -1.70 0.29
C LYS A 74 -12.60 -2.19 0.38
N GLY A 75 -13.32 -1.76 1.40
CA GLY A 75 -14.69 -2.20 1.67
C GLY A 75 -14.81 -3.67 2.05
N ARG A 76 -13.71 -4.31 2.46
CA ARG A 76 -13.66 -5.73 2.84
C ARG A 76 -13.00 -5.90 4.19
N ASP A 77 -13.36 -6.95 4.89
CA ASP A 77 -12.75 -7.34 6.16
C ASP A 77 -11.93 -8.64 6.04
N ILE A 78 -11.56 -9.20 7.20
CA ILE A 78 -10.76 -10.43 7.26
C ILE A 78 -11.56 -11.69 6.90
N HIS A 79 -12.87 -11.70 7.16
CA HIS A 79 -13.75 -12.81 6.81
C HIS A 79 -13.86 -12.92 5.28
N ASP A 80 -14.10 -11.80 4.59
CA ASP A 80 -14.13 -11.73 3.13
C ASP A 80 -12.83 -12.26 2.52
N PHE A 81 -11.70 -11.92 3.13
CA PHE A 81 -10.39 -12.33 2.64
C PHE A 81 -10.13 -13.82 2.86
N ASN A 82 -10.54 -14.39 3.99
CA ASN A 82 -10.41 -15.84 4.25
C ASN A 82 -11.27 -16.66 3.27
N LEU A 83 -12.47 -16.16 2.93
CA LEU A 83 -13.30 -16.76 1.88
C LEU A 83 -12.60 -16.70 0.53
N PHE A 84 -12.06 -15.53 0.17
CA PHE A 84 -11.28 -15.35 -1.06
C PHE A 84 -10.10 -16.32 -1.14
N LEU A 85 -9.31 -16.46 -0.07
CA LEU A 85 -8.15 -17.35 -0.07
C LEU A 85 -8.57 -18.82 -0.25
N THR A 86 -9.67 -19.24 0.38
CA THR A 86 -10.23 -20.59 0.21
C THR A 86 -10.60 -20.84 -1.26
N GLN A 87 -11.31 -19.91 -1.88
CA GLN A 87 -11.68 -19.98 -3.31
C GLN A 87 -10.44 -19.96 -4.22
N ALA A 88 -9.49 -19.07 -3.94
CA ALA A 88 -8.24 -18.96 -4.71
C ALA A 88 -7.48 -20.29 -4.71
N LYS A 89 -7.38 -20.95 -3.54
CA LYS A 89 -6.75 -22.27 -3.41
C LYS A 89 -7.50 -23.36 -4.18
N GLN A 90 -8.84 -23.36 -4.13
CA GLN A 90 -9.68 -24.30 -4.89
C GLN A 90 -9.49 -24.15 -6.40
N HIS A 91 -9.26 -22.92 -6.88
CA HIS A 91 -8.98 -22.64 -8.30
C HIS A 91 -7.50 -22.77 -8.68
N GLY A 92 -6.63 -23.27 -7.78
CA GLY A 92 -5.22 -23.46 -8.05
C GLY A 92 -4.42 -22.16 -8.21
N GLN A 93 -4.95 -21.02 -7.78
CA GLN A 93 -4.27 -19.73 -7.86
C GLN A 93 -3.06 -19.73 -6.92
N GLN A 94 -1.89 -19.36 -7.46
CA GLN A 94 -0.63 -19.40 -6.70
C GLN A 94 -0.08 -18.02 -6.35
N ASN A 95 -0.20 -17.03 -7.23
CA ASN A 95 0.38 -15.70 -7.00
C ASN A 95 -0.70 -14.67 -6.65
N LEU A 96 -0.49 -13.92 -5.57
CA LEU A 96 -1.42 -12.88 -5.10
C LEU A 96 -0.68 -11.56 -4.91
N LEU A 97 -1.29 -10.43 -5.27
CA LEU A 97 -0.83 -9.10 -4.88
C LEU A 97 -1.77 -8.50 -3.83
N LEU A 98 -1.30 -8.36 -2.60
CA LEU A 98 -2.12 -7.93 -1.47
C LEU A 98 -2.01 -6.41 -1.23
N LEU A 99 -3.15 -5.74 -1.32
CA LEU A 99 -3.26 -4.28 -1.29
C LEU A 99 -4.23 -3.82 -0.19
N THR A 100 -3.94 -2.68 0.43
CA THR A 100 -4.96 -1.99 1.24
C THR A 100 -6.08 -1.41 0.35
N GLY A 101 -5.73 -0.97 -0.86
CA GLY A 101 -6.63 -0.30 -1.80
C GLY A 101 -6.78 1.20 -1.55
N ASP A 102 -7.24 1.90 -2.59
CA ASP A 102 -7.50 3.35 -2.59
C ASP A 102 -8.84 3.69 -1.91
N LYS A 103 -9.10 4.97 -1.69
CA LYS A 103 -10.41 5.48 -1.23
C LYS A 103 -11.50 4.96 -2.18
N LEU A 104 -12.56 4.39 -1.59
CA LEU A 104 -13.74 3.97 -2.34
C LEU A 104 -14.52 5.22 -2.77
N LYS A 105 -15.16 5.14 -3.94
CA LYS A 105 -16.02 6.22 -4.42
C LYS A 105 -17.23 6.38 -3.49
N GLN A 106 -17.76 5.25 -3.01
CA GLN A 106 -18.86 5.18 -2.04
C GLN A 106 -18.36 5.02 -0.59
N HIS A 107 -17.32 5.76 -0.19
CA HIS A 107 -16.83 5.72 1.19
C HIS A 107 -17.80 6.43 2.15
N HIS A 108 -18.15 5.74 3.24
CA HIS A 108 -18.91 6.29 4.37
C HIS A 108 -18.03 6.38 5.62
N ASP A 109 -18.07 7.52 6.30
CA ASP A 109 -17.33 7.77 7.54
C ASP A 109 -18.04 7.21 8.79
N GLY A 110 -19.24 6.65 8.64
CA GLY A 110 -20.06 6.12 9.73
C GLY A 110 -21.05 7.13 10.33
N ARG A 111 -21.16 8.33 9.77
CA ARG A 111 -22.17 9.32 10.17
C ARG A 111 -23.48 9.08 9.44
N GLY A 112 -24.59 9.42 10.10
CA GLY A 112 -25.94 9.25 9.55
C GLY A 112 -26.41 7.79 9.60
N SER A 113 -27.04 7.32 8.53
CA SER A 113 -27.64 5.97 8.45
C SER A 113 -26.70 4.88 7.94
N HIS A 114 -25.50 5.23 7.45
CA HIS A 114 -24.58 4.27 6.84
C HIS A 114 -23.48 3.84 7.80
N ALA A 115 -23.20 2.54 7.84
CA ALA A 115 -22.05 2.01 8.56
C ALA A 115 -20.74 2.53 7.96
N ARG A 116 -19.73 2.74 8.82
CA ARG A 116 -18.41 3.17 8.38
C ARG A 116 -17.76 2.14 7.46
N THR A 117 -17.32 2.57 6.29
CA THR A 117 -16.56 1.75 5.35
C THR A 117 -15.23 1.31 5.97
N ARG A 118 -14.94 0.01 5.91
CA ARG A 118 -13.73 -0.61 6.47
C ARG A 118 -12.75 -1.04 5.38
N TYR A 119 -11.49 -1.17 5.77
CA TYR A 119 -10.41 -1.56 4.89
C TYR A 119 -9.58 -2.64 5.57
N LEU A 120 -9.49 -3.83 4.98
CA LEU A 120 -8.47 -4.79 5.36
C LEU A 120 -7.10 -4.27 4.89
N GLU A 121 -6.20 -4.02 5.83
CA GLU A 121 -4.87 -3.54 5.48
C GLU A 121 -3.93 -4.65 5.00
N SER A 122 -3.05 -4.31 4.05
CA SER A 122 -2.14 -5.27 3.42
C SER A 122 -1.25 -6.08 4.38
N VAL A 123 -0.81 -5.51 5.51
CA VAL A 123 0.00 -6.28 6.49
C VAL A 123 -0.82 -7.44 7.07
N ASN A 124 -2.07 -7.18 7.46
CA ASN A 124 -2.95 -8.22 8.00
C ASN A 124 -3.35 -9.25 6.93
N ALA A 125 -3.52 -8.81 5.68
CA ALA A 125 -3.75 -9.72 4.56
C ALA A 125 -2.54 -10.66 4.35
N VAL A 126 -1.30 -10.16 4.44
CA VAL A 126 -0.10 -11.01 4.33
C VAL A 126 -0.07 -12.06 5.46
N ILE A 127 -0.33 -11.66 6.70
CA ILE A 127 -0.37 -12.58 7.85
C ILE A 127 -1.36 -13.72 7.61
N ALA A 128 -2.60 -13.39 7.24
CA ALA A 128 -3.64 -14.40 7.00
C ALA A 128 -3.32 -15.32 5.80
N ALA A 129 -2.81 -14.76 4.70
CA ALA A 129 -2.41 -15.56 3.54
C ALA A 129 -1.26 -16.52 3.86
N LYS A 130 -0.28 -16.09 4.67
CA LYS A 130 0.82 -16.95 5.11
C LYS A 130 0.39 -18.03 6.09
N GLN A 131 -0.56 -17.74 6.98
CA GLN A 131 -1.17 -18.77 7.84
C GLN A 131 -1.89 -19.85 7.03
N GLN A 132 -2.58 -19.47 5.96
CA GLN A 132 -3.26 -20.42 5.08
C GLN A 132 -2.29 -21.25 4.21
N GLY A 133 -1.16 -20.65 3.82
CA GLY A 133 -0.11 -21.28 3.03
C GLY A 133 -0.51 -21.59 1.58
N GLY A 134 0.50 -21.90 0.75
CA GLY A 134 0.31 -22.28 -0.65
C GLY A 134 0.27 -21.11 -1.66
N PHE A 135 0.59 -19.89 -1.22
CA PHE A 135 0.62 -18.71 -2.08
C PHE A 135 1.99 -18.03 -2.09
N HIS A 136 2.35 -17.48 -3.24
CA HIS A 136 3.45 -16.53 -3.42
C HIS A 136 2.88 -15.11 -3.37
N ILE A 137 3.29 -14.33 -2.37
CA ILE A 137 2.62 -13.11 -1.93
C ILE A 137 3.44 -11.88 -2.30
N GLY A 138 2.91 -11.10 -3.23
CA GLY A 138 3.38 -9.77 -3.57
C GLY A 138 2.76 -8.70 -2.68
N VAL A 139 3.52 -7.62 -2.44
CA VAL A 139 3.02 -6.42 -1.76
C VAL A 139 3.45 -5.13 -2.44
N ALA A 140 2.64 -4.07 -2.28
CA ALA A 140 2.99 -2.75 -2.81
C ALA A 140 3.93 -1.93 -1.88
N LEU A 141 4.88 -1.20 -2.45
CA LEU A 141 5.63 -0.11 -1.81
C LEU A 141 5.39 1.17 -2.61
N ASN A 142 5.08 2.31 -1.98
CA ASN A 142 5.14 3.59 -2.69
C ASN A 142 6.45 4.32 -2.34
N PRO A 143 7.48 4.31 -3.20
CA PRO A 143 8.73 5.00 -2.93
C PRO A 143 8.67 6.52 -3.21
N PHE A 144 7.64 6.99 -3.92
CA PHE A 144 7.48 8.38 -4.36
C PHE A 144 6.92 9.29 -3.26
N LYS A 145 7.55 9.25 -2.09
CA LYS A 145 7.23 10.07 -0.91
C LYS A 145 8.37 11.02 -0.62
N TYR A 146 8.05 12.30 -0.56
CA TYR A 146 9.05 13.37 -0.57
C TYR A 146 9.16 14.10 0.77
N SER A 147 8.11 14.04 1.60
CA SER A 147 8.24 14.46 3.00
C SER A 147 8.88 13.34 3.83
N GLN A 148 9.80 13.71 4.73
CA GLN A 148 10.59 12.76 5.52
C GLN A 148 9.71 11.76 6.29
N ALA A 149 8.72 12.27 7.01
CA ALA A 149 7.85 11.47 7.87
C ALA A 149 6.97 10.49 7.07
N GLU A 150 6.38 10.95 5.97
CA GLU A 150 5.62 10.10 5.06
C GLU A 150 6.49 9.00 4.44
N LYS A 151 7.69 9.35 3.97
CA LYS A 151 8.65 8.40 3.40
C LYS A 151 8.99 7.33 4.43
N GLN A 152 9.45 7.74 5.61
CA GLN A 152 9.78 6.82 6.69
C GLN A 152 8.59 5.91 7.05
N ALA A 153 7.38 6.46 7.14
CA ALA A 153 6.18 5.68 7.42
C ALA A 153 5.89 4.59 6.36
N GLN A 154 6.16 4.83 5.07
CA GLN A 154 6.02 3.80 4.02
C GLN A 154 7.04 2.68 4.19
N TYR A 155 8.31 3.00 4.46
CA TYR A 155 9.37 2.00 4.65
C TYR A 155 9.22 1.22 5.96
N LEU A 156 8.75 1.85 7.04
CA LEU A 156 8.36 1.16 8.28
C LEU A 156 7.21 0.17 8.04
N LYS A 157 6.23 0.54 7.19
CA LYS A 157 5.19 -0.40 6.77
C LYS A 157 5.76 -1.55 5.93
N LEU A 158 6.72 -1.27 5.06
CA LEU A 158 7.37 -2.31 4.25
C LEU A 158 8.07 -3.33 5.14
N HIS A 159 8.82 -2.90 6.17
CA HIS A 159 9.39 -3.81 7.17
C HIS A 159 8.35 -4.78 7.73
N LYS A 160 7.18 -4.27 8.13
CA LYS A 160 6.08 -5.11 8.64
C LYS A 160 5.55 -6.10 7.61
N LYS A 161 5.45 -5.71 6.33
CA LYS A 161 5.00 -6.61 5.26
C LYS A 161 6.00 -7.74 5.01
N LEU A 162 7.28 -7.42 5.03
CA LEU A 162 8.36 -8.39 4.85
C LEU A 162 8.47 -9.32 6.06
N GLN A 163 8.37 -8.78 7.28
CA GLN A 163 8.30 -9.56 8.52
C GLN A 163 7.07 -10.48 8.57
N ALA A 164 5.92 -10.02 8.07
CA ALA A 164 4.72 -10.84 7.93
C ALA A 164 4.87 -11.98 6.90
N GLY A 165 5.91 -11.92 6.06
CA GLY A 165 6.31 -12.98 5.15
C GLY A 165 6.13 -12.67 3.66
N ALA A 166 5.87 -11.43 3.24
CA ALA A 166 5.76 -11.12 1.81
C ALA A 166 6.99 -11.63 1.01
N ASP A 167 6.74 -12.20 -0.16
CA ASP A 167 7.75 -12.89 -0.98
C ASP A 167 8.41 -11.95 -2.02
N TYR A 168 7.66 -10.96 -2.50
CA TYR A 168 8.16 -9.96 -3.45
C TYR A 168 7.45 -8.61 -3.31
N ILE A 169 8.03 -7.57 -3.89
CA ILE A 169 7.57 -6.18 -3.80
C ILE A 169 7.28 -5.65 -5.21
N ILE A 170 6.18 -4.91 -5.36
CA ILE A 170 5.90 -4.11 -6.55
C ILE A 170 5.84 -2.65 -6.11
N THR A 171 6.57 -1.75 -6.78
CA THR A 171 6.47 -0.32 -6.48
C THR A 171 5.13 0.24 -6.96
N GLN A 172 4.67 1.35 -6.38
CA GLN A 172 3.65 2.19 -7.01
C GLN A 172 4.18 2.70 -8.36
N LEU A 173 3.28 3.17 -9.23
CA LEU A 173 3.67 3.90 -10.44
C LEU A 173 4.34 5.24 -10.08
N GLY A 174 5.45 5.54 -10.74
CA GLY A 174 6.07 6.87 -10.71
C GLY A 174 7.30 6.97 -11.59
N PHE A 175 7.86 8.18 -11.65
CA PHE A 175 8.84 8.58 -12.68
C PHE A 175 10.15 9.13 -12.09
N ASP A 176 10.29 9.23 -10.76
CA ASP A 176 11.56 9.62 -10.12
C ASP A 176 12.51 8.42 -10.03
N LEU A 177 13.51 8.38 -10.92
CA LEU A 177 14.52 7.32 -10.96
C LEU A 177 15.36 7.24 -9.68
N VAL A 178 15.56 8.35 -8.97
CA VAL A 178 16.31 8.36 -7.71
C VAL A 178 15.49 7.69 -6.61
N ALA A 179 14.17 7.92 -6.57
CA ALA A 179 13.30 7.25 -5.61
C ALA A 179 13.27 5.73 -5.83
N LEU A 180 13.29 5.27 -7.09
CA LEU A 180 13.42 3.86 -7.45
C LEU A 180 14.78 3.29 -7.01
N LYS A 181 15.88 3.99 -7.31
CA LYS A 181 17.23 3.58 -6.87
C LYS A 181 17.30 3.43 -5.35
N GLN A 182 16.79 4.41 -4.61
CA GLN A 182 16.75 4.39 -3.14
C GLN A 182 15.90 3.24 -2.59
N ALA A 183 14.81 2.87 -3.27
CA ALA A 183 14.00 1.72 -2.85
C ALA A 183 14.75 0.40 -2.99
N HIS A 184 15.58 0.26 -4.04
CA HIS A 184 16.44 -0.90 -4.23
C HIS A 184 17.59 -0.93 -3.22
N GLU A 185 18.29 0.20 -3.03
CA GLU A 185 19.36 0.37 -2.04
C GLU A 185 18.88 0.03 -0.61
N PHE A 186 17.68 0.48 -0.24
CA PHE A 186 17.07 0.14 1.05
C PHE A 186 16.98 -1.38 1.30
N LEU A 187 16.64 -2.18 0.28
CA LEU A 187 16.58 -3.64 0.45
C LEU A 187 17.96 -4.24 0.68
N ILE A 188 18.99 -3.73 0.00
CA ILE A 188 20.38 -4.15 0.20
C ILE A 188 20.85 -3.79 1.61
N GLU A 189 20.67 -2.52 2.02
CA GLU A 189 21.10 -2.00 3.31
C GLU A 189 20.44 -2.73 4.49
N GLU A 190 19.16 -3.09 4.35
CA GLU A 190 18.40 -3.81 5.38
C GLU A 190 18.49 -5.34 5.24
N ASN A 191 19.31 -5.85 4.32
CA ASN A 191 19.55 -7.27 4.07
C ASN A 191 18.28 -8.07 3.72
N TYR A 192 17.35 -7.46 2.97
CA TYR A 192 16.19 -8.15 2.43
C TYR A 192 16.52 -8.86 1.12
N THR A 193 16.15 -10.13 1.02
CA THR A 193 16.38 -10.96 -0.17
C THR A 193 15.21 -10.95 -1.15
N GLN A 194 14.07 -10.37 -0.75
CA GLN A 194 12.86 -10.31 -1.57
C GLN A 194 13.11 -9.54 -2.85
N LYS A 195 12.57 -10.05 -3.96
CA LYS A 195 12.66 -9.40 -5.26
C LYS A 195 11.75 -8.18 -5.31
N ILE A 196 12.21 -7.13 -6.00
CA ILE A 196 11.44 -5.92 -6.24
C ILE A 196 11.23 -5.71 -7.75
N LEU A 197 10.01 -5.34 -8.12
CA LEU A 197 9.59 -4.97 -9.46
C LEU A 197 9.15 -3.52 -9.50
N ALA A 198 9.51 -2.79 -10.55
CA ALA A 198 9.10 -1.41 -10.73
C ALA A 198 7.77 -1.36 -11.48
N CYS A 199 6.77 -0.65 -10.96
CA CYS A 199 5.59 -0.33 -11.75
C CYS A 199 5.89 0.81 -12.72
N VAL A 200 5.72 0.54 -14.01
CA VAL A 200 6.03 1.45 -15.11
C VAL A 200 4.81 1.60 -16.02
N MET A 201 4.73 2.72 -16.74
CA MET A 201 3.64 3.00 -17.68
C MET A 201 4.12 3.92 -18.79
N PRO A 202 3.73 3.67 -20.06
CA PRO A 202 3.80 4.68 -21.10
C PRO A 202 2.85 5.84 -20.75
N LEU A 203 3.39 6.90 -20.13
CA LEU A 203 2.62 8.06 -19.67
C LEU A 203 2.31 9.01 -20.83
N THR A 204 1.11 8.91 -21.40
CA THR A 204 0.63 9.87 -22.40
C THR A 204 0.11 11.15 -21.72
N LEU A 205 0.03 12.25 -22.47
CA LEU A 205 -0.60 13.50 -22.00
C LEU A 205 -2.03 13.28 -21.50
N ALA A 206 -2.82 12.46 -22.21
CA ALA A 206 -4.19 12.14 -21.81
C ALA A 206 -4.24 11.40 -20.46
N ARG A 207 -3.35 10.42 -20.24
CA ARG A 207 -3.24 9.69 -18.97
C ARG A 207 -2.80 10.63 -17.84
N ALA A 208 -1.81 11.49 -18.07
CA ALA A 208 -1.36 12.48 -17.08
C ALA A 208 -2.48 13.46 -16.67
N LYS A 209 -3.21 14.01 -17.66
CA LYS A 209 -4.37 14.89 -17.41
C LYS A 209 -5.48 14.17 -16.65
N PHE A 210 -5.76 12.91 -16.99
CA PHE A 210 -6.75 12.10 -16.28
C PHE A 210 -6.36 11.89 -14.81
N MET A 211 -5.10 11.51 -14.56
CA MET A 211 -4.61 11.24 -13.20
C MET A 211 -4.74 12.47 -12.29
N LEU A 212 -4.41 13.66 -12.81
CA LEU A 212 -4.55 14.92 -12.08
C LEU A 212 -6.03 15.31 -11.87
N LYS A 213 -6.84 15.26 -12.93
CA LYS A 213 -8.28 15.59 -12.86
C LYS A 213 -9.01 14.75 -11.82
N HIS A 214 -8.65 13.46 -11.72
CA HIS A 214 -9.30 12.52 -10.82
C HIS A 214 -8.55 12.29 -9.49
N ASN A 215 -7.47 13.04 -9.23
CA ASN A 215 -6.64 12.90 -8.02
C ASN A 215 -6.25 11.45 -7.74
N VAL A 216 -5.74 10.73 -8.75
CA VAL A 216 -5.39 9.32 -8.61
C VAL A 216 -4.35 9.13 -7.50
N ALA A 217 -4.67 8.26 -6.55
CA ALA A 217 -3.98 8.18 -5.27
C ALA A 217 -2.51 7.76 -5.41
N GLY A 218 -1.62 8.56 -4.82
CA GLY A 218 -0.20 8.20 -4.64
C GLY A 218 0.65 8.27 -5.90
N ILE A 219 0.13 8.79 -7.01
CA ILE A 219 0.89 9.08 -8.23
C ILE A 219 1.32 10.55 -8.19
N VAL A 220 2.57 10.83 -8.58
CA VAL A 220 3.07 12.19 -8.73
C VAL A 220 3.22 12.51 -10.22
N ILE A 221 2.45 13.51 -10.66
CA ILE A 221 2.59 14.16 -11.96
C ILE A 221 2.96 15.62 -11.68
N THR A 222 4.17 16.03 -12.04
CA THR A 222 4.61 17.41 -11.80
C THR A 222 4.14 18.35 -12.92
N PRO A 223 4.10 19.68 -12.68
CA PRO A 223 3.84 20.66 -13.73
C PRO A 223 4.81 20.51 -14.92
N HIS A 224 6.09 20.26 -14.64
CA HIS A 224 7.12 20.04 -15.66
C HIS A 224 6.81 18.84 -16.56
N MET A 225 6.39 17.72 -15.97
CA MET A 225 5.99 16.55 -16.76
C MET A 225 4.83 16.85 -17.70
N LEU A 226 3.83 17.61 -17.24
CA LEU A 226 2.71 18.01 -18.08
C LEU A 226 3.15 18.91 -19.24
N GLU A 227 4.08 19.85 -18.97
CA GLU A 227 4.60 20.76 -19.97
C GLU A 227 5.33 20.01 -21.08
N VAL A 228 6.25 19.09 -20.72
CA VAL A 228 6.97 18.24 -21.69
C VAL A 228 5.99 17.42 -22.53
N LEU A 229 5.03 16.76 -21.88
CA LEU A 229 4.04 15.94 -22.59
C LEU A 229 3.11 16.76 -23.50
N ALA A 230 2.84 18.03 -23.15
CA ALA A 230 2.06 18.93 -23.98
C ALA A 230 2.85 19.39 -25.22
N GLN A 231 4.11 19.80 -25.04
CA GLN A 231 5.00 20.19 -26.13
C GLN A 231 5.19 19.07 -27.16
N GLU A 232 5.37 17.83 -26.69
CA GLU A 232 5.50 16.66 -27.57
C GLU A 232 4.19 16.33 -28.30
N HIS A 233 3.05 16.57 -27.68
CA HIS A 233 1.77 16.39 -28.35
C HIS A 233 1.59 17.41 -29.48
N ASP A 234 1.94 18.68 -29.22
CA ASP A 234 1.83 19.76 -30.21
C ASP A 234 2.85 19.60 -31.36
N SER A 235 3.97 18.91 -31.10
CA SER A 235 5.04 18.66 -32.07
C SER A 235 4.99 17.28 -32.75
N ASP A 236 3.90 16.52 -32.55
CA ASP A 236 3.71 15.16 -33.06
C ASP A 236 4.82 14.14 -32.69
N GLN A 237 5.39 14.29 -31.48
CA GLN A 237 6.44 13.41 -30.91
C GLN A 237 5.88 12.47 -29.84
N THR A 238 4.60 12.09 -29.96
CA THR A 238 3.89 11.34 -28.91
C THR A 238 4.50 9.95 -28.63
N GLU A 239 5.22 9.37 -29.58
CA GLU A 239 5.94 8.10 -29.44
C GLU A 239 7.04 8.14 -28.36
N ASN A 240 7.57 9.32 -28.00
CA ASN A 240 8.52 9.49 -26.91
C ASN A 240 8.00 8.91 -25.58
N THR A 241 6.69 8.79 -25.44
CA THR A 241 6.04 8.10 -24.31
C THR A 241 6.47 6.64 -24.17
N TYR A 242 6.57 5.90 -25.27
CA TYR A 242 7.01 4.51 -25.27
C TYR A 242 8.52 4.40 -25.13
N LEU A 243 9.27 5.30 -25.76
CA LEU A 243 10.72 5.39 -25.57
C LEU A 243 11.08 5.63 -24.09
N ARG A 244 10.42 6.58 -23.41
CA ARG A 244 10.61 6.78 -21.97
C ARG A 244 10.28 5.53 -21.17
N CYS A 245 9.17 4.85 -21.46
CA CYS A 245 8.82 3.61 -20.79
C CYS A 245 9.89 2.52 -20.99
N ALA A 246 10.37 2.33 -22.22
CA ALA A 246 11.46 1.40 -22.54
C ALA A 246 12.74 1.72 -21.76
N LEU A 247 13.13 2.99 -21.71
CA LEU A 247 14.29 3.44 -20.93
C LEU A 247 14.09 3.18 -19.44
N GLN A 248 12.90 3.43 -18.88
CA GLN A 248 12.63 3.13 -17.48
C GLN A 248 12.77 1.63 -17.18
N ILE A 249 12.29 0.76 -18.07
CA ILE A 249 12.44 -0.70 -17.95
C ILE A 249 13.93 -1.08 -17.94
N LEU A 250 14.71 -0.58 -18.91
CA LEU A 250 16.15 -0.86 -19.02
C LEU A 250 16.95 -0.30 -17.82
N ILE A 251 16.61 0.90 -17.35
CA ILE A 251 17.23 1.50 -16.15
C ILE A 251 16.94 0.65 -14.91
N CYS A 252 15.68 0.20 -14.73
CA CYS A 252 15.33 -0.69 -13.63
C CYS A 252 16.09 -2.02 -13.71
N GLN A 253 16.24 -2.59 -14.91
CA GLN A 253 17.07 -3.79 -15.13
C GLN A 253 18.52 -3.57 -14.71
N HIS A 254 19.14 -2.47 -15.13
CA HIS A 254 20.50 -2.09 -14.74
C HIS A 254 20.66 -1.82 -13.23
N ILE A 255 19.64 -1.25 -12.58
CA ILE A 255 19.65 -1.02 -11.12
C ILE A 255 19.61 -2.33 -10.32
N GLY A 256 19.06 -3.41 -10.89
CA GLY A 256 18.94 -4.72 -10.24
C GLY A 256 17.51 -5.11 -9.86
N TYR A 257 16.49 -4.40 -10.37
CA TYR A 257 15.11 -4.86 -10.24
C TYR A 257 14.92 -6.22 -10.92
N ALA A 258 14.09 -7.08 -10.33
CA ALA A 258 13.82 -8.41 -10.86
C ALA A 258 12.85 -8.41 -12.07
N GLY A 259 12.30 -7.25 -12.40
CA GLY A 259 11.30 -7.11 -13.44
C GLY A 259 10.53 -5.81 -13.34
N VAL A 260 9.48 -5.71 -14.16
CA VAL A 260 8.54 -4.60 -14.13
C VAL A 260 7.09 -5.07 -14.04
N HIS A 261 6.26 -4.22 -13.44
CA HIS A 261 4.81 -4.30 -13.51
C HIS A 261 4.30 -3.24 -14.49
N LEU A 262 4.00 -3.66 -15.71
CA LEU A 262 3.64 -2.79 -16.82
C LEU A 262 2.14 -2.47 -16.79
N SER A 263 1.82 -1.24 -16.42
CA SER A 263 0.45 -0.74 -16.33
C SER A 263 0.04 0.01 -17.60
N ALA A 264 -1.25 -0.10 -17.96
CA ALA A 264 -1.87 0.57 -19.12
C ALA A 264 -1.14 0.39 -20.47
N CYS A 265 -0.57 -0.80 -20.70
CA CYS A 265 0.02 -1.21 -21.98
C CYS A 265 -0.37 -2.66 -22.28
N HIS A 266 -1.69 -2.91 -22.34
CA HIS A 266 -2.26 -4.25 -22.49
C HIS A 266 -2.62 -4.60 -23.94
N LYS A 267 -2.64 -3.61 -24.84
CA LYS A 267 -2.95 -3.83 -26.25
C LYS A 267 -1.72 -4.27 -27.03
N ALA A 268 -1.91 -5.15 -28.01
CA ALA A 268 -0.81 -5.76 -28.76
C ALA A 268 0.01 -4.76 -29.57
N ASP A 269 -0.64 -3.74 -30.15
CA ASP A 269 0.00 -2.63 -30.88
C ASP A 269 0.88 -1.78 -29.96
N GLU A 270 0.37 -1.38 -28.78
CA GLU A 270 1.15 -0.64 -27.78
C GLU A 270 2.37 -1.46 -27.31
N GLN A 271 2.20 -2.77 -27.10
CA GLN A 271 3.28 -3.68 -26.69
C GLN A 271 4.33 -3.88 -27.79
N ALA A 272 3.93 -3.91 -29.07
CA ALA A 272 4.84 -4.02 -30.20
C ALA A 272 5.74 -2.78 -30.31
N ILE A 273 5.17 -1.58 -30.16
CA ILE A 273 5.93 -0.32 -30.14
C ILE A 273 6.92 -0.30 -28.97
N LEU A 274 6.45 -0.64 -27.77
CA LEU A 274 7.32 -0.72 -26.59
C LEU A 274 8.45 -1.73 -26.78
N THR A 275 8.16 -2.90 -27.35
CA THR A 275 9.15 -3.94 -27.66
C THR A 275 10.21 -3.41 -28.63
N GLY A 276 9.82 -2.72 -29.69
CA GLY A 276 10.74 -2.09 -30.63
C GLY A 276 11.72 -1.14 -29.95
N TYR A 277 11.22 -0.27 -29.07
CA TYR A 277 12.08 0.65 -28.32
C TYR A 277 12.97 -0.06 -27.29
N ILE A 278 12.51 -1.12 -26.62
CA ILE A 278 13.37 -1.90 -25.72
C ILE A 278 14.52 -2.52 -26.51
N GLU A 279 14.24 -3.21 -27.62
CA GLU A 279 15.28 -3.85 -28.43
C GLU A 279 16.25 -2.85 -29.05
N GLN A 280 15.74 -1.71 -29.55
CA GLN A 280 16.56 -0.65 -30.12
C GLN A 280 17.57 -0.10 -29.09
N TYR A 281 17.17 0.07 -27.83
CA TYR A 281 17.98 0.76 -26.83
C TYR A 281 18.64 -0.16 -25.78
N ARG A 282 18.42 -1.48 -25.81
CA ARG A 282 18.98 -2.42 -24.81
C ARG A 282 20.51 -2.48 -24.79
N HIS A 283 21.16 -2.02 -25.85
CA HIS A 283 22.62 -1.97 -25.96
C HIS A 283 23.25 -0.86 -25.11
N LEU A 284 22.45 0.12 -24.65
CA LEU A 284 22.93 1.22 -23.82
C LEU A 284 23.24 0.78 -22.40
N ASP A 285 24.32 1.34 -21.84
CA ASP A 285 24.61 1.22 -20.42
C ASP A 285 23.69 2.12 -19.55
N LEU A 286 23.75 1.94 -18.23
CA LEU A 286 22.93 2.70 -17.29
C LEU A 286 23.08 4.21 -17.45
N LYS A 287 24.30 4.71 -17.64
CA LYS A 287 24.59 6.14 -17.72
C LYS A 287 23.98 6.72 -19.01
N GLN A 288 24.14 6.02 -20.13
CA GLN A 288 23.56 6.40 -21.41
C GLN A 288 22.03 6.40 -21.36
N CYS A 289 21.39 5.38 -20.78
CA CYS A 289 19.95 5.36 -20.58
C CYS A 289 19.47 6.56 -19.73
N GLN A 290 20.18 6.87 -18.64
CA GLN A 290 19.84 8.00 -17.76
C GLN A 290 20.02 9.36 -18.45
N GLN A 291 21.04 9.51 -19.30
CA GLN A 291 21.25 10.72 -20.10
C GLN A 291 20.09 10.92 -21.09
N LEU A 292 19.70 9.88 -21.83
CA LEU A 292 18.59 9.95 -22.76
C LEU A 292 17.25 10.18 -22.04
N TRP A 293 17.05 9.55 -20.88
CA TRP A 293 15.90 9.82 -20.00
C TRP A 293 15.84 11.30 -19.60
N ALA A 294 16.96 11.87 -19.16
CA ALA A 294 17.04 13.27 -18.76
C ALA A 294 16.79 14.22 -19.94
N GLN A 295 17.29 13.88 -21.13
CA GLN A 295 17.05 14.62 -22.35
C GLN A 295 15.57 14.61 -22.74
N LEU A 296 14.92 13.43 -22.77
CA LEU A 296 13.50 13.30 -23.11
C LEU A 296 12.58 13.98 -22.10
N TRP A 297 12.98 14.07 -20.84
CA TRP A 297 12.28 14.85 -19.83
C TRP A 297 12.74 16.30 -19.74
N GLN A 298 13.70 16.74 -20.56
CA GLN A 298 14.26 18.10 -20.54
C GLN A 298 14.70 18.55 -19.13
N LEU A 299 15.31 17.64 -18.36
CA LEU A 299 15.72 17.92 -16.97
C LEU A 299 16.91 18.88 -16.94
N LYS A 300 16.84 19.90 -16.08
CA LYS A 300 17.92 20.89 -15.88
C LYS A 300 18.67 20.65 -14.57
N THR A 301 17.92 20.36 -13.51
CA THR A 301 18.40 20.20 -12.13
C THR A 301 18.28 18.76 -11.63
N GLY A 302 17.44 17.94 -12.27
CA GLY A 302 17.13 16.57 -11.85
C GLY A 302 16.03 16.48 -10.78
N ASN A 303 15.45 17.61 -10.37
CA ASN A 303 14.37 17.66 -9.38
C ASN A 303 12.98 17.90 -10.00
N GLU A 304 12.89 18.11 -11.30
CA GLU A 304 11.66 18.50 -11.99
C GLU A 304 10.55 17.43 -11.95
N LEU A 305 10.93 16.17 -11.71
CA LEU A 305 10.02 15.04 -11.55
C LEU A 305 9.55 14.86 -10.09
N ARG A 306 9.93 15.77 -9.19
CA ARG A 306 9.55 15.77 -7.77
C ARG A 306 8.58 16.92 -7.47
N PRO A 307 7.64 16.74 -6.54
CA PRO A 307 6.81 17.84 -6.09
C PRO A 307 7.62 18.78 -5.18
N ALA A 308 7.17 20.03 -5.09
CA ALA A 308 7.69 20.94 -4.07
C ALA A 308 7.34 20.42 -2.67
N VAL A 309 8.32 20.40 -1.77
CA VAL A 309 8.13 19.98 -0.37
C VAL A 309 8.07 21.23 0.51
N VAL A 310 7.03 21.34 1.31
CA VAL A 310 6.90 22.39 2.33
C VAL A 310 7.24 21.78 3.69
N GLU A 311 8.26 22.31 4.36
CA GLU A 311 8.60 21.89 5.73
C GLU A 311 7.51 22.29 6.73
N LYS A 312 7.24 21.42 7.71
CA LYS A 312 6.21 21.65 8.73
C LYS A 312 6.78 22.28 10.00
N SER A 313 5.91 23.01 10.71
CA SER A 313 6.24 23.72 11.97
C SER A 313 6.60 22.78 13.13
N LYS A 314 7.70 23.11 13.83
CA LYS A 314 8.23 22.41 15.01
C LYS A 314 7.29 22.42 16.24
N LEU A 315 6.39 23.40 16.36
CA LEU A 315 5.54 23.57 17.55
C LEU A 315 4.53 22.44 17.78
N ARG A 316 4.03 21.81 16.70
CA ARG A 316 3.06 20.70 16.79
C ARG A 316 3.66 19.44 17.41
N ASN A 317 4.97 19.27 17.28
CA ASN A 317 5.67 18.08 17.73
C ASN A 317 5.75 18.02 19.28
N LEU A 318 5.99 19.16 19.93
CA LEU A 318 6.10 19.22 21.39
C LEU A 318 4.81 18.79 22.11
N GLN A 319 3.65 19.23 21.61
CA GLN A 319 2.35 18.85 22.18
C GLN A 319 2.10 17.33 22.07
N GLN A 320 2.50 16.72 20.95
CA GLN A 320 2.35 15.28 20.72
C GLN A 320 3.27 14.48 21.63
N LYS A 321 4.51 14.94 21.85
CA LYS A 321 5.46 14.32 22.77
C LYS A 321 4.97 14.34 24.22
N VAL A 322 4.48 15.48 24.71
CA VAL A 322 3.91 15.58 26.07
C VAL A 322 2.71 14.66 26.22
N LYS A 323 1.80 14.65 25.23
CA LYS A 323 0.65 13.76 25.22
C LYS A 323 1.06 12.29 25.25
N TYR A 324 2.07 11.91 24.47
CA TYR A 324 2.64 10.56 24.47
C TYR A 324 3.15 10.17 25.86
N GLN A 325 4.00 11.00 26.47
CA GLN A 325 4.59 10.71 27.79
C GLN A 325 3.52 10.54 28.88
N PHE A 326 2.49 11.39 28.87
CA PHE A 326 1.38 11.28 29.80
C PHE A 326 0.61 9.95 29.65
N LEU A 327 0.26 9.59 28.41
CA LEU A 327 -0.52 8.39 28.14
C LEU A 327 0.29 7.09 28.34
N ASP A 328 1.58 7.12 28.03
CA ASP A 328 2.51 6.02 28.27
C ASP A 328 2.71 5.74 29.76
N THR A 329 2.86 6.81 30.56
CA THR A 329 2.96 6.71 32.03
C THR A 329 1.68 6.12 32.64
N ILE A 330 0.51 6.60 32.20
CA ILE A 330 -0.78 6.06 32.65
C ILE A 330 -0.92 4.59 32.26
N HIS A 331 -0.60 4.25 31.01
CA HIS A 331 -0.71 2.87 30.53
C HIS A 331 0.21 1.94 31.29
N SER A 332 1.49 2.26 31.42
CA SER A 332 2.48 1.43 32.12
C SER A 332 2.08 1.22 33.58
N THR A 333 1.59 2.26 34.27
CA THR A 333 1.13 2.15 35.66
C THR A 333 -0.09 1.23 35.79
N MET A 334 -1.10 1.38 34.91
CA MET A 334 -2.34 0.60 35.00
C MET A 334 -2.23 -0.82 34.45
N PHE A 335 -1.44 -1.04 33.40
CA PHE A 335 -1.44 -2.29 32.64
C PHE A 335 -0.14 -3.10 32.75
N ASN A 336 0.94 -2.59 33.36
CA ASN A 336 2.14 -3.43 33.62
C ASN A 336 2.22 -3.97 35.05
N SER A 337 1.41 -3.47 35.99
CA SER A 337 1.32 -4.01 37.35
C SER A 337 0.54 -5.33 37.39
N SER A 338 1.17 -6.42 37.86
CA SER A 338 0.53 -7.73 38.03
C SER A 338 -0.69 -7.69 38.95
N LEU A 339 -0.65 -6.84 39.98
CA LEU A 339 -1.73 -6.64 40.94
C LEU A 339 -2.95 -5.97 40.29
N VAL A 340 -2.72 -4.93 39.48
CA VAL A 340 -3.80 -4.23 38.76
C VAL A 340 -4.37 -5.12 37.65
N LYS A 341 -3.53 -5.92 36.96
CA LYS A 341 -4.01 -6.93 36.02
C LYS A 341 -4.95 -7.94 36.66
N GLY A 342 -4.60 -8.47 37.84
CA GLY A 342 -5.42 -9.44 38.58
C GLY A 342 -6.75 -8.85 39.04
N LEU A 343 -6.74 -7.64 39.62
CA LEU A 343 -7.95 -6.93 40.03
C LEU A 343 -8.84 -6.57 38.83
N GLY A 344 -8.25 -6.09 37.74
CA GLY A 344 -8.97 -5.79 36.51
C GLY A 344 -9.62 -7.03 35.91
N ALA A 345 -8.90 -8.16 35.87
CA ALA A 345 -9.46 -9.42 35.39
C ALA A 345 -10.66 -9.87 36.24
N TYR A 346 -10.56 -9.78 37.57
CA TYR A 346 -11.67 -10.09 38.49
C TYR A 346 -12.88 -9.19 38.25
N ILE A 347 -12.67 -7.87 38.12
CA ILE A 347 -13.77 -6.92 37.91
C ILE A 347 -14.42 -7.14 36.54
N PHE A 348 -13.64 -7.20 35.46
CA PHE A 348 -14.16 -7.21 34.09
C PHE A 348 -14.62 -8.58 33.59
N SER A 349 -14.24 -9.68 34.26
CA SER A 349 -14.77 -11.02 34.01
C SER A 349 -16.14 -11.27 34.65
N ALA A 350 -16.61 -10.38 35.55
CA ALA A 350 -17.88 -10.55 36.22
C ALA A 350 -19.07 -10.58 35.23
N ASN A 351 -19.97 -11.55 35.41
CA ASN A 351 -21.20 -11.72 34.62
C ASN A 351 -22.09 -10.47 34.60
N PHE A 352 -21.92 -9.56 35.56
CA PHE A 352 -22.56 -8.24 35.57
C PHE A 352 -22.37 -7.48 34.26
N TRP A 353 -21.16 -7.51 33.68
CA TRP A 353 -20.84 -6.81 32.43
C TRP A 353 -21.43 -7.49 31.18
N ASN A 354 -22.07 -8.65 31.32
CA ASN A 354 -22.84 -9.28 30.25
C ASN A 354 -24.28 -8.75 30.17
N LYS A 355 -24.75 -8.02 31.19
CA LYS A 355 -26.05 -7.35 31.17
C LYS A 355 -26.02 -6.16 30.20
N ALA A 356 -27.05 -6.04 29.35
CA ALA A 356 -27.10 -5.05 28.28
C ALA A 356 -26.89 -3.60 28.77
N LEU A 357 -27.54 -3.22 29.87
CA LEU A 357 -27.40 -1.87 30.45
C LEU A 357 -25.98 -1.61 30.97
N ALA A 358 -25.39 -2.56 31.70
CA ALA A 358 -24.04 -2.44 32.25
C ALA A 358 -22.99 -2.35 31.14
N ALA A 359 -23.11 -3.18 30.10
CA ALA A 359 -22.23 -3.14 28.93
C ALA A 359 -22.33 -1.80 28.19
N LYS A 360 -23.54 -1.26 28.02
CA LYS A 360 -23.78 0.04 27.37
C LYS A 360 -23.16 1.19 28.17
N LEU A 361 -23.36 1.21 29.50
CA LEU A 361 -22.78 2.25 30.36
C LEU A 361 -21.24 2.18 30.37
N LEU A 362 -20.67 0.98 30.45
CA LEU A 362 -19.22 0.79 30.38
C LEU A 362 -18.65 1.31 29.05
N LEU A 363 -19.31 0.96 27.94
CA LEU A 363 -18.93 1.44 26.61
C LEU A 363 -19.02 2.96 26.50
N GLN A 364 -20.08 3.58 27.04
CA GLN A 364 -20.25 5.03 27.01
C GLN A 364 -19.17 5.73 27.84
N ALA A 365 -18.86 5.23 29.04
CA ALA A 365 -17.79 5.77 29.88
C ALA A 365 -16.43 5.67 29.16
N GLU A 366 -16.14 4.51 28.57
CA GLU A 366 -14.92 4.31 27.78
C GLU A 366 -14.85 5.25 26.57
N TYR A 367 -15.96 5.35 25.82
CA TYR A 367 -16.06 6.22 24.65
C TYR A 367 -15.80 7.67 25.03
N LEU A 368 -16.49 8.22 26.02
CA LEU A 368 -16.31 9.62 26.43
C LEU A 368 -14.87 9.90 26.87
N SER A 369 -14.29 9.00 27.67
CA SER A 369 -12.90 9.12 28.14
C SER A 369 -11.91 9.12 26.98
N LYS A 370 -11.99 8.13 26.07
CA LYS A 370 -11.00 7.96 25.01
C LYS A 370 -11.26 8.83 23.78
N HIS A 371 -12.51 9.18 23.49
CA HIS A 371 -12.87 10.01 22.34
C HIS A 371 -12.29 11.41 22.50
N PHE A 372 -12.47 12.02 23.67
CA PHE A 372 -11.92 13.35 23.96
C PHE A 372 -10.39 13.40 23.88
N ILE A 373 -9.71 12.36 24.39
CA ILE A 373 -8.26 12.35 24.46
C ILE A 373 -7.63 11.96 23.11
N VAL A 374 -8.10 10.90 22.45
CA VAL A 374 -7.43 10.30 21.29
C VAL A 374 -8.32 10.11 20.05
N GLY A 375 -9.58 10.54 20.07
CA GLY A 375 -10.51 10.33 18.96
C GLY A 375 -10.89 8.86 18.77
N CYS A 376 -11.13 8.15 19.88
CA CYS A 376 -11.60 6.76 19.85
C CYS A 376 -13.01 6.65 19.25
N GLU A 377 -13.22 5.60 18.45
CA GLU A 377 -14.50 5.25 17.79
C GLU A 377 -14.99 3.87 18.25
N SER A 378 -14.67 3.49 19.49
CA SER A 378 -15.12 2.24 20.13
C SER A 378 -14.88 0.98 19.29
N CYS A 379 -13.64 0.76 18.85
CA CYS A 379 -13.28 -0.40 18.04
C CYS A 379 -13.34 -1.74 18.80
N GLY A 380 -13.52 -1.74 20.12
CA GLY A 380 -13.60 -2.95 20.95
C GLY A 380 -12.29 -3.70 21.17
N GLN A 381 -11.22 -3.34 20.45
CA GLN A 381 -9.87 -3.84 20.66
C GLN A 381 -8.91 -2.65 20.61
N CYS A 382 -8.46 -2.20 21.79
CA CYS A 382 -7.59 -1.03 21.90
C CYS A 382 -6.21 -1.37 21.36
N ARG A 383 -5.65 -0.47 20.54
CA ARG A 383 -4.34 -0.64 19.89
C ARG A 383 -3.40 0.54 20.16
N LEU A 384 -3.67 1.31 21.22
CA LEU A 384 -3.00 2.60 21.46
C LEU A 384 -1.54 2.44 21.86
N ALA A 385 -1.23 1.45 22.70
CA ALA A 385 0.15 1.18 23.11
C ALA A 385 1.02 0.82 21.91
N GLU A 386 0.48 0.03 20.98
CA GLU A 386 1.18 -0.37 19.76
C GLU A 386 1.29 0.74 18.71
N THR A 387 0.60 1.88 18.91
CA THR A 387 0.55 2.98 17.94
C THR A 387 0.94 4.33 18.51
N LEU A 388 1.80 4.33 19.53
CA LEU A 388 2.30 5.56 20.18
C LEU A 388 1.17 6.48 20.64
N TYR A 389 0.09 5.87 21.12
CA TYR A 389 -1.13 6.52 21.59
C TYR A 389 -1.86 7.38 20.54
N ILE A 390 -1.59 7.13 19.25
CA ILE A 390 -2.34 7.69 18.13
C ILE A 390 -3.36 6.66 17.66
N CYS A 391 -4.64 6.94 17.91
CA CYS A 391 -5.75 6.03 17.62
C CYS A 391 -5.87 5.73 16.12
N PRO A 392 -5.74 4.46 15.67
CA PRO A 392 -5.88 4.10 14.26
C PRO A 392 -7.26 4.43 13.66
N GLU A 393 -8.31 4.51 14.49
CA GLU A 393 -9.66 4.81 14.01
C GLU A 393 -9.80 6.26 13.53
N THR A 394 -8.84 7.15 13.84
CA THR A 394 -8.78 8.52 13.31
C THR A 394 -8.27 8.58 11.86
N CYS A 395 -7.63 7.51 11.37
CA CYS A 395 -7.43 7.31 9.93
C CYS A 395 -8.77 6.87 9.32
N PRO A 396 -9.28 7.52 8.24
CA PRO A 396 -10.55 7.13 7.62
C PRO A 396 -10.61 5.64 7.24
N LYS A 397 -9.48 5.07 6.78
CA LYS A 397 -9.33 3.64 6.47
C LYS A 397 -9.08 2.72 7.68
N GLY A 398 -8.87 3.24 8.88
CA GLY A 398 -8.65 2.43 10.10
C GLY A 398 -7.31 1.69 10.20
N LEU A 399 -6.30 2.11 9.42
CA LEU A 399 -5.02 1.41 9.28
C LEU A 399 -4.16 1.55 10.56
N ALA A 400 -3.62 0.45 11.08
CA ALA A 400 -2.73 0.51 12.24
C ALA A 400 -1.26 0.30 11.86
N ASN A 401 -0.97 -0.57 10.90
CA ASN A 401 0.39 -0.99 10.61
C ASN A 401 1.18 -0.01 9.72
N GLY A 402 0.52 0.94 9.05
CA GLY A 402 1.20 1.95 8.25
C GLY A 402 0.29 2.63 7.21
N PRO A 403 0.78 3.69 6.56
CA PRO A 403 -0.01 4.52 5.64
C PRO A 403 -0.49 3.74 4.42
N CYS A 404 -1.58 4.18 3.77
CA CYS A 404 -1.89 3.74 2.41
C CYS A 404 -0.90 4.37 1.41
N GLY A 405 -0.88 3.88 0.17
CA GLY A 405 -0.05 4.46 -0.89
C GLY A 405 -0.47 5.89 -1.28
N GLY A 406 -1.71 6.30 -0.97
CA GLY A 406 -2.29 7.58 -1.37
C GLY A 406 -2.01 8.78 -0.49
N THR A 407 -1.16 8.67 0.54
CA THR A 407 -0.68 9.86 1.26
C THR A 407 0.07 10.80 0.30
N HIS A 408 0.11 12.10 0.59
CA HIS A 408 0.89 13.04 -0.21
C HIS A 408 1.36 14.22 0.63
N LEU A 409 2.68 14.39 0.76
CA LEU A 409 3.32 15.46 1.54
C LEU A 409 2.76 15.52 2.97
N ASP A 410 2.81 14.37 3.65
CA ASP A 410 2.24 14.12 4.98
C ASP A 410 0.71 14.32 5.10
N ARG A 411 -0.02 14.58 4.02
CA ARG A 411 -1.49 14.65 4.05
C ARG A 411 -2.11 13.27 3.86
N CYS A 412 -3.25 13.06 4.51
CA CYS A 412 -4.10 11.90 4.29
C CYS A 412 -4.57 11.87 2.83
N GLU A 413 -4.78 10.67 2.27
CA GLU A 413 -5.36 10.48 0.93
C GLU A 413 -6.74 11.17 0.77
N PHE A 414 -7.47 11.35 1.88
CA PHE A 414 -8.74 12.05 1.89
C PHE A 414 -8.60 13.57 1.79
N GLY A 415 -7.37 14.09 1.91
CA GLY A 415 -7.04 15.51 1.75
C GLY A 415 -7.42 16.40 2.93
N ASP A 416 -8.26 15.94 3.86
CA ASP A 416 -8.89 16.73 4.92
C ASP A 416 -8.03 16.91 6.19
N ARG A 417 -6.99 16.09 6.37
CA ARG A 417 -6.15 16.07 7.58
C ARG A 417 -4.72 15.65 7.31
N GLU A 418 -3.88 15.82 8.30
CA GLU A 418 -2.55 15.21 8.32
C GLU A 418 -2.66 13.68 8.47
N CYS A 419 -1.80 12.94 7.76
CA CYS A 419 -1.75 11.49 7.89
C CYS A 419 -1.26 11.10 9.29
N ILE A 420 -2.06 10.31 10.01
CA ILE A 420 -1.72 9.84 11.36
C ILE A 420 -0.40 9.04 11.38
N HIS A 421 -0.03 8.41 10.27
CA HIS A 421 1.22 7.65 10.19
C HIS A 421 2.44 8.53 9.99
N SER A 422 2.31 9.67 9.31
CA SER A 422 3.35 10.70 9.30
C SER A 422 3.55 11.27 10.70
N VAL A 423 2.45 11.51 11.43
CA VAL A 423 2.53 11.94 12.83
C VAL A 423 3.26 10.89 13.69
N LYS A 424 2.86 9.61 13.57
CA LYS A 424 3.52 8.51 14.28
C LYS A 424 5.00 8.40 13.95
N ALA A 425 5.40 8.53 12.68
CA ALA A 425 6.79 8.45 12.26
C ALA A 425 7.65 9.53 12.94
N ARG A 426 7.24 10.81 12.88
CA ARG A 426 7.96 11.88 13.58
C ARG A 426 8.01 11.69 15.08
N LEU A 427 6.87 11.34 15.69
CA LEU A 427 6.81 11.10 17.13
C LEU A 427 7.74 9.95 17.55
N ALA A 428 7.80 8.87 16.75
CA ALA A 428 8.66 7.73 17.02
C ALA A 428 10.15 8.10 17.00
N GLU A 429 10.58 8.99 16.10
CA GLU A 429 11.95 9.53 16.10
C GLU A 429 12.21 10.35 17.37
N GLU A 430 11.27 11.21 17.77
CA GLU A 430 11.44 12.12 18.90
C GLU A 430 11.43 11.45 20.29
N VAL A 431 10.83 10.26 20.38
CA VAL A 431 10.72 9.48 21.62
C VAL A 431 11.53 8.17 21.58
N ASP A 432 12.34 7.97 20.53
CA ASP A 432 13.17 6.77 20.33
C ASP A 432 12.37 5.45 20.34
N GLN A 433 11.22 5.45 19.67
CA GLN A 433 10.30 4.31 19.57
C GLN A 433 10.07 3.83 18.13
N ILE A 434 11.04 4.07 17.23
CA ILE A 434 10.97 3.62 15.83
C ILE A 434 10.75 2.10 15.74
N GLN A 435 11.33 1.33 16.66
CA GLN A 435 11.23 -0.13 16.67
C GLN A 435 9.79 -0.63 16.84
N VAL A 436 8.93 0.08 17.57
CA VAL A 436 7.50 -0.23 17.69
C VAL A 436 6.83 -0.16 16.31
N LEU A 437 7.12 0.90 15.55
CA LEU A 437 6.59 1.08 14.20
C LEU A 437 7.28 0.21 13.15
N LYS A 438 8.45 -0.36 13.42
CA LYS A 438 9.17 -1.27 12.52
C LYS A 438 8.74 -2.73 12.71
N LYS A 439 8.59 -3.19 13.96
CA LYS A 439 8.51 -4.62 14.31
C LYS A 439 7.14 -5.11 14.78
N GLN A 440 6.30 -4.23 15.33
CA GLN A 440 5.06 -4.68 15.94
C GLN A 440 3.96 -4.90 14.90
N LEU A 441 3.61 -6.16 14.64
CA LEU A 441 2.49 -6.53 13.78
C LEU A 441 1.18 -6.42 14.57
N ILE A 442 0.31 -5.51 14.14
CA ILE A 442 -0.91 -5.18 14.86
C ILE A 442 -2.10 -5.86 14.16
N PRO A 443 -2.84 -6.75 14.84
CA PRO A 443 -3.94 -7.47 14.21
C PRO A 443 -5.06 -6.54 13.73
N THR A 444 -5.81 -7.00 12.73
CA THR A 444 -7.05 -6.38 12.33
C THR A 444 -8.09 -6.47 13.45
N VAL A 445 -8.97 -5.48 13.51
CA VAL A 445 -10.08 -5.47 14.47
C VAL A 445 -11.30 -6.08 13.78
N PRO A 446 -11.79 -7.25 14.24
CA PRO A 446 -12.97 -7.90 13.66
C PRO A 446 -14.21 -6.99 13.73
N ILE A 447 -15.16 -7.14 12.81
CA ILE A 447 -16.37 -6.30 12.79
C ILE A 447 -17.23 -6.57 14.03
N GLU A 448 -17.27 -7.82 14.49
CA GLU A 448 -18.15 -8.31 15.55
C GLU A 448 -17.83 -7.71 16.92
N VAL A 449 -16.58 -7.28 17.13
CA VAL A 449 -16.16 -6.64 18.40
C VAL A 449 -16.34 -5.14 18.38
N ARG A 450 -16.62 -4.51 17.24
CA ARG A 450 -16.81 -3.06 17.17
C ARG A 450 -18.09 -2.66 17.88
N GLY A 451 -18.06 -1.55 18.61
CA GLY A 451 -19.17 -1.15 19.48
C GLY A 451 -19.24 -1.93 20.79
N THR A 452 -18.17 -2.64 21.17
CA THR A 452 -18.03 -3.24 22.52
C THR A 452 -16.89 -2.58 23.29
N SER A 453 -16.85 -2.74 24.61
CA SER A 453 -15.83 -2.13 25.47
C SER A 453 -14.49 -2.82 25.29
N SER A 454 -13.45 -2.07 24.91
CA SER A 454 -12.10 -2.63 24.83
C SER A 454 -11.48 -2.86 26.20
N TRP A 455 -11.93 -2.15 27.24
CA TRP A 455 -11.53 -2.45 28.62
C TRP A 455 -11.96 -3.85 29.02
N LYS A 456 -13.23 -4.20 28.81
CA LYS A 456 -13.73 -5.55 29.07
C LYS A 456 -13.02 -6.59 28.21
N ASN A 457 -12.93 -6.36 26.90
CA ASN A 457 -12.39 -7.34 25.97
C ASN A 457 -10.90 -7.64 26.20
N TRP A 458 -10.14 -6.68 26.71
CA TRP A 458 -8.72 -6.88 27.03
C TRP A 458 -8.50 -7.93 28.13
N TYR A 459 -9.41 -7.99 29.11
CA TYR A 459 -9.32 -8.95 30.23
C TYR A 459 -9.95 -10.31 29.91
N VAL A 460 -10.93 -10.37 29.01
CA VAL A 460 -11.65 -11.62 28.68
C VAL A 460 -10.95 -12.43 27.58
N LYS A 461 -10.08 -11.80 26.77
CA LYS A 461 -9.35 -12.44 25.65
C LYS A 461 -7.93 -12.92 25.98
N GLN A 462 -7.54 -12.99 27.27
CA GLN A 462 -6.21 -13.51 27.63
C GLN A 462 -6.14 -15.03 27.55
#